data_AF-A0AAE9ETK8-F1
#
_entry.id   AF-A0AAE9ETK8-F1
#
_cell.length_a   1.000
_cell.length_b   1.000
_cell.length_c   1.000
_cell.angle_alpha   90.00
_cell.angle_beta   90.00
_cell.angle_gamma   90.00
#
_symmetry.space_group_name_H-M   'P 1'
#
loop_
_entity.id
_entity.type
_entity.pdbx_description
1 polymer ?
#
loop_
_entity_poly.entity_id
_entity_poly.type
_entity_poly.pdbx_seq_one_letter_code
_entity_poly.pdbx_strand_id
1 'polypeptide(L)'
;MVLNSFYLTYFLSLISSLFAYDLSTSYGILSGRESGDYYLFKHVPFAKPPIGELRFQKPETSEKWNDVRDATEYGPACMSNSTTSKSIPKSISEDCLHLNIFTSRRCLHAKNCSVVVYIHGGDILYDSAVMFNDTHILDTFVKNDVILVIPAFRLIFSHFTVEDQSISPTNLAFYDILKALDYVKSEIHNFGGSNQKVTLFGHSYGGTMATMMTFSPRINQDKSLFQKTVVMSSHQNFQSLQYHIERTRVFATHANCVLPSKLARKMTKNQQDSYTLKCLQSKSGHELLRIQRSLEESGYTTFGGVVRREPLFTEVHSSEYMNTPNPIPMLTGCNKHEMDFLPGDMPIAHMFGYENPEECEEKYRYDLKHGKYDRENHTDKTIAMLVPTKIRINKLLEKNIPTYFYQLRYPKHSYHTDDLYYAMGVHPFEMDENEIHLKEVYQQMIINFVKLGNPGNGFELTDIKTSSYFEINWNQTTGLRPHMSTGFEKKMMDYWLGEMVAFDKKISEQKRKTPDFKFSEIYINPNIADQSSSLMFSVIFAISVACLGYFLYKECYTGDQKRVYLRIDGRDYNTVKQSEMLVY
;
A
#
# COMPACT_ATOMS: atom_id res chain seq x y z
N MET A 1 -18.42 -53.72 -6.12
CA MET A 1 -18.27 -52.25 -6.02
C MET A 1 -16.83 -51.76 -6.00
N VAL A 2 -15.81 -52.58 -5.69
CA VAL A 2 -14.40 -52.12 -5.58
C VAL A 2 -13.66 -52.07 -6.94
N LEU A 3 -14.03 -52.88 -7.94
CA LEU A 3 -13.38 -52.84 -9.27
C LEU A 3 -13.72 -51.59 -10.11
N ASN A 4 -14.92 -51.02 -10.00
CA ASN A 4 -15.31 -49.85 -10.80
C ASN A 4 -14.61 -48.55 -10.38
N SER A 5 -14.08 -48.47 -9.16
CA SER A 5 -13.37 -47.26 -8.69
C SER A 5 -11.91 -47.20 -9.18
N PHE A 6 -11.30 -48.35 -9.46
CA PHE A 6 -9.95 -48.42 -10.04
C PHE A 6 -9.95 -48.05 -11.53
N TYR A 7 -10.93 -48.52 -12.32
CA TYR A 7 -11.01 -48.15 -13.73
C TYR A 7 -11.32 -46.65 -13.92
N LEU A 8 -12.16 -46.06 -13.06
CA LEU A 8 -12.50 -44.63 -13.17
C LEU A 8 -11.31 -43.72 -12.83
N THR A 9 -10.51 -44.07 -11.81
CA THR A 9 -9.28 -43.33 -11.44
C THR A 9 -8.18 -43.51 -12.49
N TYR A 10 -8.02 -44.72 -13.05
CA TYR A 10 -7.08 -44.96 -14.14
C TYR A 10 -7.48 -44.22 -15.42
N PHE A 11 -8.77 -44.19 -15.77
CA PHE A 11 -9.29 -43.47 -16.94
C PHE A 11 -9.20 -41.94 -16.79
N LEU A 12 -9.43 -41.40 -15.59
CA LEU A 12 -9.20 -39.98 -15.30
C LEU A 12 -7.71 -39.60 -15.37
N SER A 13 -6.80 -40.47 -14.90
CA SER A 13 -5.34 -40.23 -15.01
C SER A 13 -4.84 -40.26 -16.46
N LEU A 14 -5.47 -41.09 -17.32
CA LEU A 14 -5.18 -41.15 -18.76
C LEU A 14 -5.67 -39.89 -19.49
N ILE A 15 -6.81 -39.32 -19.10
CA ILE A 15 -7.32 -38.07 -19.71
C ILE A 15 -6.47 -36.86 -19.32
N SER A 16 -5.98 -36.78 -18.07
CA SER A 16 -5.03 -35.72 -17.68
C SER A 16 -3.70 -35.79 -18.43
N SER A 17 -3.26 -37.00 -18.84
CA SER A 17 -2.04 -37.18 -19.63
C SER A 17 -2.17 -36.77 -21.10
N LEU A 18 -3.39 -36.61 -21.63
CA LEU A 18 -3.64 -36.23 -23.02
C LEU A 18 -3.52 -34.72 -23.28
N PHE A 19 -3.42 -33.89 -22.24
CA PHE A 19 -3.32 -32.43 -22.32
C PHE A 19 -2.17 -31.89 -21.46
N ALA A 20 -1.09 -32.66 -21.35
CA ALA A 20 0.11 -32.28 -20.62
C ALA A 20 1.23 -31.88 -21.59
N TYR A 21 1.94 -30.80 -21.29
CA TYR A 21 3.09 -30.34 -22.05
C TYR A 21 4.33 -30.28 -21.15
N ASP A 22 5.36 -31.05 -21.50
CA ASP A 22 6.60 -31.10 -20.74
C ASP A 22 7.58 -30.00 -21.18
N LEU A 23 8.10 -29.25 -20.22
CA LEU A 23 9.03 -28.15 -20.41
C LEU A 23 10.25 -28.32 -19.51
N SER A 24 11.44 -28.29 -20.10
CA SER A 24 12.71 -28.37 -19.35
C SER A 24 13.14 -27.00 -18.83
N THR A 25 13.57 -26.97 -17.56
CA THR A 25 14.23 -25.82 -16.92
C THR A 25 15.62 -26.23 -16.41
N SER A 26 16.39 -25.30 -15.84
CA SER A 26 17.65 -25.65 -15.18
C SER A 26 17.48 -26.44 -13.88
N TYR A 27 16.26 -26.46 -13.31
CA TYR A 27 15.90 -27.17 -12.08
C TYR A 27 15.35 -28.57 -12.33
N GLY A 28 14.78 -28.82 -13.51
CA GLY A 28 14.18 -30.11 -13.88
C GLY A 28 13.05 -29.92 -14.91
N ILE A 29 12.34 -31.01 -15.20
CA ILE A 29 11.23 -31.01 -16.16
C ILE A 29 9.91 -30.70 -15.42
N LEU A 30 9.09 -29.85 -16.02
CA LEU A 30 7.74 -29.49 -15.55
C LEU A 30 6.72 -30.02 -16.54
N SER A 31 5.63 -30.63 -16.05
CA SER A 31 4.47 -30.99 -16.87
C SER A 31 3.35 -29.97 -16.67
N GLY A 32 3.16 -29.09 -17.66
CA GLY A 32 2.13 -28.05 -17.63
C GLY A 32 0.83 -28.50 -18.31
N ARG A 33 -0.26 -27.76 -18.07
CA ARG A 33 -1.55 -28.01 -18.72
C ARG A 33 -1.62 -27.32 -20.09
N GLU A 34 -1.97 -28.06 -21.13
CA GLU A 34 -2.30 -27.54 -22.47
C GLU A 34 -3.77 -27.12 -22.53
N SER A 35 -4.05 -25.97 -23.14
CA SER A 35 -5.38 -25.42 -23.35
C SER A 35 -5.44 -24.73 -24.71
N GLY A 36 -5.65 -25.50 -25.78
CA GLY A 36 -5.56 -25.00 -27.15
C GLY A 36 -4.11 -24.64 -27.51
N ASP A 37 -3.86 -23.41 -27.94
CA ASP A 37 -2.50 -22.89 -28.21
C ASP A 37 -1.81 -22.29 -26.97
N TYR A 38 -2.37 -22.49 -25.78
CA TYR A 38 -1.88 -21.93 -24.52
C TYR A 38 -1.39 -23.02 -23.58
N TYR A 39 -0.37 -22.68 -22.78
CA TYR A 39 0.27 -23.56 -21.81
C TYR A 39 0.31 -22.89 -20.44
N LEU A 40 -0.11 -23.63 -19.42
CA LEU A 40 -0.19 -23.17 -18.04
C LEU A 40 0.72 -24.05 -17.19
N PHE A 41 1.75 -23.44 -16.59
CA PHE A 41 2.64 -24.08 -15.63
C PHE A 41 2.40 -23.46 -14.27
N LYS A 42 1.63 -24.14 -13.45
CA LYS A 42 1.22 -23.71 -12.12
C LYS A 42 2.06 -24.42 -11.06
N HIS A 43 2.18 -23.83 -9.87
CA HIS A 43 2.94 -24.43 -8.76
C HIS A 43 4.43 -24.70 -9.08
N VAL A 44 5.06 -23.83 -9.89
CA VAL A 44 6.48 -23.94 -10.24
C VAL A 44 7.34 -23.38 -9.09
N PRO A 45 8.15 -24.19 -8.39
CA PRO A 45 8.90 -23.72 -7.22
C PRO A 45 10.05 -22.79 -7.65
N PHE A 46 10.14 -21.61 -7.02
CA PHE A 46 11.25 -20.67 -7.24
C PHE A 46 12.21 -20.58 -6.04
N ALA A 47 11.79 -21.11 -4.89
CA ALA A 47 12.55 -21.15 -3.66
C ALA A 47 12.35 -22.49 -2.94
N LYS A 48 13.15 -22.74 -1.89
CA LYS A 48 12.85 -23.81 -0.93
C LYS A 48 11.58 -23.47 -0.13
N PRO A 49 10.81 -24.49 0.31
CA PRO A 49 9.71 -24.27 1.24
C PRO A 49 10.18 -23.52 2.50
N PRO A 50 9.58 -22.35 2.86
CA PRO A 50 9.97 -21.57 4.02
C PRO A 50 9.35 -22.18 5.30
N ILE A 51 9.74 -23.41 5.62
CA ILE A 51 9.23 -24.17 6.77
C ILE A 51 10.34 -24.42 7.80
N GLY A 52 9.94 -24.64 9.05
CA GLY A 52 10.88 -24.87 10.16
C GLY A 52 11.86 -23.70 10.33
N GLU A 53 13.16 -23.98 10.28
CA GLU A 53 14.22 -22.97 10.42
C GLU A 53 14.15 -21.89 9.32
N LEU A 54 13.55 -22.15 8.16
CA LEU A 54 13.42 -21.20 7.05
C LEU A 54 12.22 -20.23 7.17
N ARG A 55 11.27 -20.47 8.10
CA ARG A 55 10.00 -19.74 8.17
C ARG A 55 10.15 -18.22 8.17
N PHE A 56 11.08 -17.71 8.98
CA PHE A 56 11.35 -16.27 9.12
C PHE A 56 12.69 -15.86 8.48
N GLN A 57 13.21 -16.65 7.55
CA GLN A 57 14.49 -16.38 6.89
C GLN A 57 14.28 -16.00 5.43
N LYS A 58 15.31 -15.40 4.81
CA LYS A 58 15.30 -15.07 3.38
C LYS A 58 15.06 -16.36 2.56
N PRO A 59 14.31 -16.30 1.46
CA PRO A 59 14.06 -17.47 0.63
C PRO A 59 15.36 -18.00 0.02
N GLU A 60 15.59 -19.30 0.14
CA GLU A 60 16.74 -19.97 -0.46
C GLU A 60 16.43 -20.48 -1.87
N THR A 61 17.46 -20.68 -2.69
CA THR A 61 17.33 -21.30 -4.02
C THR A 61 16.67 -22.67 -3.93
N SER A 62 15.67 -22.90 -4.78
CA SER A 62 15.00 -24.20 -4.88
C SER A 62 15.98 -25.32 -5.25
N GLU A 63 15.68 -26.54 -4.82
CA GLU A 63 16.48 -27.72 -5.19
C GLU A 63 16.11 -28.18 -6.59
N LYS A 64 17.08 -28.82 -7.27
CA LYS A 64 16.79 -29.51 -8.52
C LYS A 64 15.98 -30.76 -8.24
N TRP A 65 15.09 -31.12 -9.17
CA TRP A 65 14.32 -32.35 -9.12
C TRP A 65 14.64 -33.24 -10.33
N ASN A 66 14.64 -34.55 -10.10
CA ASN A 66 15.01 -35.52 -11.15
C ASN A 66 13.81 -36.00 -11.96
N ASP A 67 12.66 -36.15 -11.32
CA ASP A 67 11.43 -36.65 -11.95
C ASP A 67 10.63 -35.51 -12.59
N VAL A 68 9.73 -35.82 -13.53
CA VAL A 68 8.82 -34.81 -14.08
C VAL A 68 7.92 -34.28 -12.96
N ARG A 69 7.97 -32.97 -12.70
CA ARG A 69 7.15 -32.32 -11.68
C ARG A 69 5.82 -31.86 -12.28
N ASP A 70 4.72 -32.27 -11.66
CA ASP A 70 3.38 -31.82 -12.04
C ASP A 70 3.22 -30.31 -11.77
N ALA A 71 2.88 -29.59 -12.84
CA ALA A 71 2.61 -28.16 -12.86
C ALA A 71 1.27 -27.86 -13.55
N THR A 72 0.33 -28.82 -13.57
CA THR A 72 -0.97 -28.68 -14.25
C THR A 72 -2.00 -27.90 -13.42
N GLU A 73 -1.87 -27.94 -12.09
CA GLU A 73 -2.81 -27.35 -11.14
C GLU A 73 -2.18 -26.33 -10.20
N TYR A 74 -3.00 -25.43 -9.67
CA TYR A 74 -2.54 -24.46 -8.68
C TYR A 74 -2.07 -25.15 -7.39
N GLY A 75 -0.93 -24.68 -6.88
CA GLY A 75 -0.43 -25.04 -5.56
C GLY A 75 -1.27 -24.41 -4.43
N PRO A 76 -0.87 -24.62 -3.17
CA PRO A 76 -1.52 -23.97 -2.04
C PRO A 76 -1.30 -22.45 -2.06
N ALA A 77 -2.27 -21.70 -1.52
CA ALA A 77 -2.07 -20.30 -1.19
C ALA A 77 -1.14 -20.18 0.04
N CYS A 78 -0.42 -19.07 0.13
CA CYS A 78 0.30 -18.75 1.37
C CYS A 78 -0.67 -18.53 2.53
N MET A 79 -0.20 -18.80 3.75
CA MET A 79 -0.95 -18.52 4.98
C MET A 79 -1.37 -17.04 5.02
N SER A 80 -2.68 -16.80 5.04
CA SER A 80 -3.30 -15.48 4.93
C SER A 80 -4.21 -15.18 6.11
N ASN A 81 -4.46 -13.89 6.35
CA ASN A 81 -5.46 -13.45 7.32
C ASN A 81 -6.87 -13.74 6.80
N SER A 82 -7.52 -14.73 7.41
CA SER A 82 -8.87 -15.14 7.01
C SER A 82 -9.98 -14.15 7.41
N THR A 83 -9.75 -13.21 8.33
CA THR A 83 -10.79 -12.27 8.77
C THR A 83 -11.06 -11.15 7.76
N THR A 84 -10.08 -10.85 6.92
CA THR A 84 -10.14 -9.78 5.92
C THR A 84 -10.28 -10.31 4.49
N SER A 85 -9.96 -11.58 4.25
CA SER A 85 -10.01 -12.17 2.92
C SER A 85 -11.44 -12.49 2.48
N LYS A 86 -11.83 -12.00 1.29
CA LYS A 86 -13.06 -12.40 0.60
C LYS A 86 -12.87 -13.60 -0.34
N SER A 87 -11.61 -13.93 -0.63
CA SER A 87 -11.22 -14.99 -1.57
C SER A 87 -10.73 -16.20 -0.79
N ILE A 88 -11.60 -17.18 -0.54
CA ILE A 88 -11.24 -18.38 0.23
C ILE A 88 -10.46 -19.34 -0.69
N PRO A 89 -9.15 -19.57 -0.46
CA PRO A 89 -8.37 -20.48 -1.28
C PRO A 89 -8.77 -21.94 -1.02
N LYS A 90 -8.62 -22.80 -2.04
CA LYS A 90 -8.90 -24.24 -1.91
C LYS A 90 -8.00 -24.93 -0.87
N SER A 91 -6.75 -24.48 -0.75
CA SER A 91 -5.78 -24.95 0.24
C SER A 91 -4.81 -23.84 0.64
N ILE A 92 -4.30 -23.91 1.86
CA ILE A 92 -3.28 -23.01 2.41
C ILE A 92 -2.10 -23.81 2.94
N SER A 93 -0.89 -23.30 2.76
CA SER A 93 0.35 -23.92 3.24
C SER A 93 1.42 -22.87 3.51
N GLU A 94 2.41 -23.23 4.32
CA GLU A 94 3.66 -22.47 4.43
C GLU A 94 4.61 -22.79 3.27
N ASP A 95 4.54 -24.02 2.74
CA ASP A 95 5.14 -24.36 1.46
C ASP A 95 4.31 -23.76 0.33
N CYS A 96 4.49 -22.46 0.10
CA CYS A 96 3.70 -21.69 -0.85
C CYS A 96 4.54 -20.88 -1.85
N LEU A 97 5.88 -20.96 -1.81
CA LEU A 97 6.75 -20.15 -2.67
C LEU A 97 6.87 -20.75 -4.08
N HIS A 98 5.85 -20.50 -4.89
CA HIS A 98 5.74 -20.94 -6.27
C HIS A 98 5.34 -19.83 -7.24
N LEU A 99 5.55 -20.08 -8.53
CA LEU A 99 5.10 -19.26 -9.65
C LEU A 99 3.97 -19.96 -10.39
N ASN A 100 3.06 -19.16 -10.93
CA ASN A 100 2.13 -19.60 -11.97
C ASN A 100 2.47 -18.86 -13.26
N ILE A 101 2.85 -19.60 -14.30
CA ILE A 101 3.38 -19.08 -15.57
C ILE A 101 2.45 -19.48 -16.71
N PHE A 102 1.99 -18.49 -17.47
CA PHE A 102 1.04 -18.66 -18.56
C PHE A 102 1.68 -18.17 -19.85
N THR A 103 1.78 -19.05 -20.86
CA THR A 103 2.46 -18.76 -22.13
C THR A 103 1.68 -19.36 -23.31
N SER A 104 2.07 -18.99 -24.53
CA SER A 104 1.48 -19.50 -25.77
C SER A 104 2.49 -20.31 -26.57
N ARG A 105 1.99 -21.18 -27.45
CA ARG A 105 2.79 -21.87 -28.46
C ARG A 105 3.64 -20.90 -29.27
N ARG A 106 3.05 -19.76 -29.64
CA ARG A 106 3.75 -18.68 -30.36
C ARG A 106 4.90 -18.10 -29.55
N CYS A 107 4.73 -17.87 -28.25
CA CYS A 107 5.83 -17.42 -27.40
C CYS A 107 6.93 -18.46 -27.25
N LEU A 108 6.58 -19.73 -27.05
CA LEU A 108 7.56 -20.84 -26.97
C LEU A 108 8.42 -20.94 -28.25
N HIS A 109 7.83 -20.70 -29.41
CA HIS A 109 8.57 -20.66 -30.68
C HIS A 109 9.40 -19.37 -30.84
N ALA A 110 8.82 -18.21 -30.53
CA ALA A 110 9.47 -16.92 -30.75
C ALA A 110 10.62 -16.63 -29.76
N LYS A 111 10.54 -17.16 -28.54
CA LYS A 111 11.50 -16.98 -27.43
C LYS A 111 11.90 -15.52 -27.16
N ASN A 112 10.96 -14.61 -27.34
CA ASN A 112 11.18 -13.17 -27.22
C ASN A 112 9.93 -12.39 -26.78
N CYS A 113 8.93 -13.07 -26.24
CA CYS A 113 7.70 -12.43 -25.76
C CYS A 113 7.99 -11.51 -24.57
N SER A 114 7.20 -10.44 -24.45
CA SER A 114 7.19 -9.62 -23.25
C SER A 114 6.66 -10.43 -22.07
N VAL A 115 7.19 -10.15 -20.88
CA VAL A 115 6.86 -10.85 -19.64
C VAL A 115 6.25 -9.84 -18.68
N VAL A 116 5.13 -10.20 -18.07
CA VAL A 116 4.52 -9.48 -16.95
C VAL A 116 4.71 -10.31 -15.70
N VAL A 117 5.33 -9.74 -14.67
CA VAL A 117 5.35 -10.32 -13.33
C VAL A 117 4.34 -9.56 -12.49
N TYR A 118 3.23 -10.20 -12.14
CA TYR A 118 2.12 -9.58 -11.44
C TYR A 118 2.16 -9.85 -9.93
N ILE A 119 2.24 -8.79 -9.13
CA ILE A 119 2.16 -8.84 -7.67
C ILE A 119 0.73 -8.51 -7.24
N HIS A 120 0.06 -9.45 -6.57
CA HIS A 120 -1.30 -9.24 -6.07
C HIS A 120 -1.34 -8.23 -4.90
N GLY A 121 -2.54 -7.69 -4.67
CA GLY A 121 -2.83 -6.79 -3.54
C GLY A 121 -3.03 -7.53 -2.22
N GLY A 122 -3.85 -6.97 -1.33
CA GLY A 122 -4.22 -7.61 -0.06
C GLY A 122 -3.27 -7.30 1.09
N ASP A 123 -2.66 -6.10 1.11
CA ASP A 123 -1.86 -5.54 2.21
C ASP A 123 -0.65 -6.37 2.70
N ILE A 124 -0.22 -7.38 1.95
CA ILE A 124 0.75 -8.40 2.41
C ILE A 124 0.16 -9.18 3.61
N LEU A 125 -1.16 -9.36 3.62
CA LEU A 125 -1.92 -10.03 4.68
C LEU A 125 -2.85 -11.08 4.12
N TYR A 126 -3.47 -10.82 2.98
CA TYR A 126 -4.44 -11.70 2.36
C TYR A 126 -4.34 -11.68 0.83
N ASP A 127 -5.33 -12.31 0.18
CA ASP A 127 -5.32 -12.68 -1.24
C ASP A 127 -4.23 -13.70 -1.58
N SER A 128 -4.13 -14.05 -2.87
CA SER A 128 -3.25 -15.13 -3.28
C SER A 128 -2.92 -15.10 -4.77
N ALA A 129 -1.76 -15.67 -5.12
CA ALA A 129 -1.35 -15.99 -6.48
C ALA A 129 -2.27 -17.01 -7.19
N VAL A 130 -3.18 -17.68 -6.47
CA VAL A 130 -4.03 -18.76 -7.00
C VAL A 130 -5.53 -18.39 -7.12
N MET A 131 -5.87 -17.11 -6.99
CA MET A 131 -7.28 -16.64 -7.01
C MET A 131 -7.81 -16.25 -8.41
N PHE A 132 -7.00 -16.39 -9.45
CA PHE A 132 -7.31 -15.86 -10.78
C PHE A 132 -8.10 -16.85 -11.64
N ASN A 133 -8.97 -16.31 -12.51
CA ASN A 133 -9.66 -17.09 -13.52
C ASN A 133 -8.73 -17.32 -14.72
N ASP A 134 -8.42 -18.59 -15.02
CA ASP A 134 -7.53 -18.97 -16.13
C ASP A 134 -7.98 -18.38 -17.48
N THR A 135 -9.27 -18.42 -17.81
CA THR A 135 -9.77 -17.90 -19.08
C THR A 135 -9.53 -16.40 -19.18
N HIS A 136 -9.81 -15.64 -18.11
CA HIS A 136 -9.60 -14.20 -18.10
C HIS A 136 -8.13 -13.85 -18.33
N ILE A 137 -7.20 -14.48 -17.61
CA ILE A 137 -5.77 -14.18 -17.74
C ILE A 137 -5.21 -14.59 -19.11
N LEU A 138 -5.70 -15.71 -19.68
CA LEU A 138 -5.33 -16.16 -21.01
C LEU A 138 -5.82 -15.17 -22.09
N ASP A 139 -7.07 -14.72 -21.98
CA ASP A 139 -7.66 -13.76 -22.91
C ASP A 139 -6.98 -12.39 -22.85
N THR A 140 -6.63 -11.92 -21.65
CA THR A 140 -5.99 -10.62 -21.47
C THR A 140 -4.53 -10.63 -21.92
N PHE A 141 -3.73 -11.58 -21.46
CA PHE A 141 -2.26 -11.55 -21.65
C PHE A 141 -1.78 -12.51 -22.73
N VAL A 142 -2.08 -13.79 -22.59
CA VAL A 142 -1.44 -14.85 -23.39
C VAL A 142 -1.88 -14.80 -24.85
N LYS A 143 -3.16 -14.51 -25.12
CA LYS A 143 -3.70 -14.26 -26.46
C LYS A 143 -3.01 -13.09 -27.17
N ASN A 144 -2.42 -12.17 -26.42
CA ASN A 144 -1.71 -11.00 -26.93
C ASN A 144 -0.18 -11.19 -27.02
N ASP A 145 0.31 -12.43 -26.96
CA ASP A 145 1.73 -12.79 -26.95
C ASP A 145 2.50 -12.17 -25.77
N VAL A 146 1.85 -12.12 -24.61
CA VAL A 146 2.47 -11.69 -23.34
C VAL A 146 2.45 -12.86 -22.38
N ILE A 147 3.63 -13.19 -21.84
CA ILE A 147 3.75 -14.19 -20.78
C ILE A 147 3.37 -13.53 -19.46
N LEU A 148 2.45 -14.15 -18.72
CA LEU A 148 2.10 -13.73 -17.38
C LEU A 148 2.75 -14.66 -16.35
N VAL A 149 3.38 -14.08 -15.34
CA VAL A 149 3.98 -14.77 -14.21
C VAL A 149 3.36 -14.20 -12.93
N ILE A 150 2.77 -15.06 -12.10
CA ILE A 150 2.17 -14.68 -10.83
C ILE A 150 2.91 -15.39 -9.68
N PRO A 151 3.85 -14.73 -8.99
CA PRO A 151 4.51 -15.28 -7.83
C PRO A 151 3.60 -15.29 -6.59
N ALA A 152 3.65 -16.39 -5.85
CA ALA A 152 3.19 -16.46 -4.47
C ALA A 152 4.32 -15.99 -3.53
N PHE A 153 3.97 -15.20 -2.52
CA PHE A 153 4.89 -14.64 -1.54
C PHE A 153 4.30 -14.69 -0.13
N ARG A 154 5.14 -14.73 0.90
CA ARG A 154 4.67 -14.81 2.29
C ARG A 154 3.89 -13.57 2.70
N LEU A 155 2.80 -13.77 3.41
CA LEU A 155 1.86 -12.71 3.86
C LEU A 155 2.04 -12.41 5.35
N ILE A 156 1.07 -12.72 6.21
CA ILE A 156 1.04 -12.30 7.63
C ILE A 156 2.33 -12.59 8.42
N PHE A 157 2.97 -13.74 8.20
CA PHE A 157 4.15 -14.17 8.94
C PHE A 157 5.44 -13.53 8.42
N SER A 158 5.37 -12.81 7.30
CA SER A 158 6.48 -12.02 6.77
C SER A 158 6.79 -10.78 7.61
N HIS A 159 5.87 -10.38 8.51
CA HIS A 159 5.96 -9.17 9.33
C HIS A 159 6.64 -9.37 10.70
N PHE A 160 6.97 -10.61 11.09
CA PHE A 160 7.65 -10.85 12.36
C PHE A 160 9.10 -10.36 12.30
N THR A 161 9.40 -9.32 13.07
CA THR A 161 10.69 -8.65 13.01
C THR A 161 11.21 -8.29 14.39
N VAL A 162 12.53 -8.14 14.47
CA VAL A 162 13.29 -7.72 15.64
C VAL A 162 14.31 -6.67 15.17
N GLU A 163 15.02 -6.02 16.09
CA GLU A 163 15.97 -4.98 15.73
C GLU A 163 17.12 -5.53 14.87
N ASP A 164 17.64 -6.71 15.24
CA ASP A 164 18.77 -7.35 14.58
C ASP A 164 18.32 -8.21 13.39
N GLN A 165 18.60 -7.73 12.18
CA GLN A 165 18.24 -8.40 10.93
C GLN A 165 18.97 -9.73 10.68
N SER A 166 20.04 -10.03 11.42
CA SER A 166 20.68 -11.34 11.38
C SER A 166 19.84 -12.43 12.06
N ILE A 167 18.91 -12.02 12.94
CA ILE A 167 17.98 -12.92 13.63
C ILE A 167 16.67 -13.04 12.81
N SER A 168 16.07 -11.90 12.42
CA SER A 168 14.91 -11.85 11.52
C SER A 168 15.09 -10.77 10.46
N PRO A 169 15.26 -11.12 9.19
CA PRO A 169 15.19 -10.15 8.11
C PRO A 169 13.84 -9.43 8.12
N THR A 170 13.85 -8.13 7.89
CA THR A 170 12.62 -7.36 7.69
C THR A 170 12.14 -7.48 6.24
N ASN A 171 10.86 -7.24 5.99
CA ASN A 171 10.28 -7.20 4.64
C ASN A 171 10.44 -8.52 3.85
N LEU A 172 10.22 -9.68 4.49
CA LEU A 172 10.42 -10.99 3.86
C LEU A 172 9.65 -11.18 2.55
N ALA A 173 8.45 -10.61 2.42
CA ALA A 173 7.68 -10.61 1.18
C ALA A 173 8.46 -10.02 -0.02
N PHE A 174 9.26 -8.97 0.20
CA PHE A 174 10.11 -8.41 -0.86
C PHE A 174 11.25 -9.33 -1.25
N TYR A 175 11.83 -10.04 -0.27
CA TYR A 175 12.83 -11.07 -0.58
C TYR A 175 12.23 -12.21 -1.40
N ASP A 176 10.98 -12.62 -1.13
CA ASP A 176 10.26 -13.62 -1.92
C ASP A 176 10.04 -13.14 -3.37
N ILE A 177 9.56 -11.91 -3.55
CA ILE A 177 9.39 -11.32 -4.90
C ILE A 177 10.72 -11.15 -5.63
N LEU A 178 11.79 -10.72 -4.96
CA LEU A 178 13.13 -10.64 -5.56
C LEU A 178 13.61 -12.02 -6.02
N LYS A 179 13.37 -13.06 -5.21
CA LYS A 179 13.74 -14.43 -5.58
C LYS A 179 12.92 -14.95 -6.76
N ALA A 180 11.64 -14.60 -6.85
CA ALA A 180 10.81 -14.86 -8.02
C ALA A 180 11.32 -14.14 -9.28
N LEU A 181 11.75 -12.87 -9.15
CA LEU A 181 12.35 -12.12 -10.26
C LEU A 181 13.68 -12.71 -10.71
N ASP A 182 14.50 -13.23 -9.79
CA ASP A 182 15.73 -13.95 -10.13
C ASP A 182 15.44 -15.24 -10.92
N TYR A 183 14.37 -15.97 -10.56
CA TYR A 183 13.89 -17.11 -11.33
C TYR A 183 13.43 -16.68 -12.73
N VAL A 184 12.64 -15.61 -12.84
CA VAL A 184 12.20 -15.07 -14.14
C VAL A 184 13.41 -14.67 -14.99
N LYS A 185 14.40 -13.98 -14.42
CA LYS A 185 15.62 -13.58 -15.11
C LYS A 185 16.40 -14.77 -15.68
N SER A 186 16.46 -15.88 -14.93
CA SER A 186 17.22 -17.07 -15.31
C SER A 186 16.45 -18.02 -16.22
N GLU A 187 15.15 -18.22 -16.00
CA GLU A 187 14.40 -19.33 -16.60
C GLU A 187 13.34 -18.90 -17.62
N ILE A 188 12.91 -17.63 -17.69
CA ILE A 188 11.73 -17.27 -18.50
C ILE A 188 11.90 -17.52 -20.01
N HIS A 189 13.14 -17.60 -20.48
CA HIS A 189 13.46 -17.96 -21.86
C HIS A 189 13.01 -19.40 -22.22
N ASN A 190 12.97 -20.31 -21.25
CA ASN A 190 12.43 -21.66 -21.43
C ASN A 190 10.92 -21.63 -21.72
N PHE A 191 10.21 -20.66 -21.13
CA PHE A 191 8.78 -20.42 -21.33
C PHE A 191 8.48 -19.51 -22.53
N GLY A 192 9.50 -19.11 -23.31
CA GLY A 192 9.35 -18.29 -24.52
C GLY A 192 9.48 -16.77 -24.30
N GLY A 193 9.83 -16.34 -23.08
CA GLY A 193 9.93 -14.93 -22.71
C GLY A 193 11.33 -14.34 -22.87
N SER A 194 11.41 -13.01 -22.89
CA SER A 194 12.69 -12.30 -22.81
C SER A 194 12.90 -11.70 -21.41
N ASN A 195 14.03 -12.01 -20.77
CA ASN A 195 14.43 -11.37 -19.52
C ASN A 195 14.83 -9.88 -19.66
N GLN A 196 14.87 -9.36 -20.90
CA GLN A 196 15.08 -7.95 -21.22
C GLN A 196 13.77 -7.19 -21.51
N LYS A 197 12.61 -7.87 -21.41
CA LYS A 197 11.27 -7.29 -21.65
C LYS A 197 10.31 -7.61 -20.51
N VAL A 198 10.79 -7.49 -19.28
CA VAL A 198 10.02 -7.77 -18.07
C VAL A 198 9.36 -6.49 -17.58
N THR A 199 8.05 -6.54 -17.38
CA THR A 199 7.25 -5.50 -16.75
C THR A 199 6.83 -5.96 -15.36
N LEU A 200 7.18 -5.20 -14.32
CA LEU A 200 6.70 -5.43 -12.96
C LEU A 200 5.33 -4.76 -12.81
N PHE A 201 4.28 -5.54 -12.58
CA PHE A 201 2.92 -5.06 -12.49
C PHE A 201 2.36 -5.34 -11.09
N GLY A 202 1.77 -4.36 -10.43
CA GLY A 202 1.00 -4.61 -9.21
C GLY A 202 -0.21 -3.70 -9.05
N HIS A 203 -1.15 -4.17 -8.23
CA HIS A 203 -2.34 -3.44 -7.81
C HIS A 203 -2.38 -3.29 -6.28
N SER A 204 -2.91 -2.17 -5.78
CA SER A 204 -3.01 -1.89 -4.34
C SER A 204 -1.64 -2.04 -3.68
N TYR A 205 -1.52 -2.83 -2.62
CA TYR A 205 -0.23 -3.09 -1.98
C TYR A 205 0.80 -3.77 -2.92
N GLY A 206 0.38 -4.57 -3.89
CA GLY A 206 1.28 -5.09 -4.93
C GLY A 206 1.84 -3.97 -5.82
N GLY A 207 1.04 -2.94 -6.09
CA GLY A 207 1.48 -1.71 -6.76
C GLY A 207 2.42 -0.88 -5.87
N THR A 208 2.19 -0.90 -4.55
CA THR A 208 3.09 -0.31 -3.55
C THR A 208 4.44 -1.01 -3.53
N MET A 209 4.46 -2.35 -3.60
CA MET A 209 5.71 -3.11 -3.73
C MET A 209 6.45 -2.76 -5.02
N ALA A 210 5.75 -2.72 -6.17
CA ALA A 210 6.35 -2.32 -7.44
C ALA A 210 6.90 -0.88 -7.40
N THR A 211 6.17 0.05 -6.76
CA THR A 211 6.64 1.42 -6.53
C THR A 211 7.89 1.44 -5.67
N MET A 212 7.90 0.77 -4.51
CA MET A 212 9.05 0.76 -3.61
C MET A 212 10.30 0.16 -4.27
N MET A 213 10.15 -0.89 -5.09
CA MET A 213 11.26 -1.46 -5.86
C MET A 213 11.76 -0.52 -6.96
N THR A 214 10.88 0.30 -7.55
CA THR A 214 11.24 1.30 -8.57
C THR A 214 12.06 2.46 -7.98
N PHE A 215 11.72 2.89 -6.76
CA PHE A 215 12.42 3.98 -6.06
C PHE A 215 13.54 3.50 -5.14
N SER A 216 13.73 2.20 -5.00
CA SER A 216 14.81 1.62 -4.21
C SER A 216 16.16 1.91 -4.86
N PRO A 217 17.10 2.55 -4.15
CA PRO A 217 18.46 2.73 -4.64
C PRO A 217 19.29 1.44 -4.55
N ARG A 218 18.70 0.30 -4.18
CA ARG A 218 19.39 -0.98 -3.97
C ARG A 218 18.91 -2.07 -4.91
N ILE A 219 17.69 -1.95 -5.40
CA ILE A 219 17.04 -2.94 -6.23
C ILE A 219 17.06 -2.47 -7.68
N ASN A 220 17.39 -3.38 -8.59
CA ASN A 220 17.25 -3.21 -10.03
C ASN A 220 18.00 -1.99 -10.62
N GLN A 221 19.13 -1.60 -10.01
CA GLN A 221 19.98 -0.50 -10.50
C GLN A 221 20.48 -0.73 -11.93
N ASP A 222 20.80 -1.98 -12.26
CA ASP A 222 21.27 -2.43 -13.57
C ASP A 222 20.12 -2.74 -14.55
N LYS A 223 18.86 -2.55 -14.11
CA LYS A 223 17.63 -2.90 -14.84
C LYS A 223 17.60 -4.36 -15.29
N SER A 224 18.26 -5.27 -14.57
CA SER A 224 18.34 -6.67 -14.97
C SER A 224 17.14 -7.51 -14.52
N LEU A 225 16.29 -7.00 -13.62
CA LEU A 225 15.10 -7.70 -13.12
C LEU A 225 13.84 -7.26 -13.85
N PHE A 226 13.68 -5.96 -14.15
CA PHE A 226 12.55 -5.43 -14.91
C PHE A 226 12.90 -4.11 -15.60
N GLN A 227 12.26 -3.85 -16.75
CA GLN A 227 12.50 -2.68 -17.59
C GLN A 227 11.34 -1.70 -17.62
N LYS A 228 10.15 -2.09 -17.13
CA LYS A 228 8.95 -1.26 -17.05
C LYS A 228 8.15 -1.57 -15.78
N THR A 229 7.32 -0.64 -15.35
CA THR A 229 6.39 -0.85 -14.22
C THR A 229 4.96 -0.45 -14.55
N VAL A 230 3.99 -1.26 -14.13
CA VAL A 230 2.57 -0.92 -14.12
C VAL A 230 2.09 -0.88 -12.68
N VAL A 231 1.51 0.25 -12.25
CA VAL A 231 1.13 0.50 -10.85
C VAL A 231 -0.30 0.99 -10.77
N MET A 232 -1.21 0.12 -10.32
CA MET A 232 -2.64 0.44 -10.16
C MET A 232 -2.98 0.69 -8.69
N SER A 233 -3.62 1.83 -8.40
CA SER A 233 -4.20 2.14 -7.09
C SER A 233 -3.24 1.91 -5.91
N SER A 234 -2.00 2.36 -6.05
CA SER A 234 -0.96 2.20 -5.03
C SER A 234 -0.93 3.37 -4.06
N HIS A 235 -1.00 3.07 -2.77
CA HIS A 235 -0.68 4.01 -1.70
C HIS A 235 0.82 3.91 -1.32
N GLN A 236 1.35 4.92 -0.65
CA GLN A 236 2.75 4.92 -0.21
C GLN A 236 2.85 5.21 1.28
N ASN A 237 2.95 4.15 2.07
CA ASN A 237 3.17 4.28 3.51
C ASN A 237 4.25 3.29 3.98
N PHE A 238 5.00 3.72 4.99
CA PHE A 238 5.91 2.86 5.73
C PHE A 238 5.43 2.79 7.18
N GLN A 239 5.58 1.63 7.79
CA GLN A 239 5.47 1.47 9.22
C GLN A 239 6.83 1.70 9.87
N SER A 240 6.81 2.17 11.12
CA SER A 240 8.05 2.24 11.90
C SER A 240 8.50 0.82 12.27
N LEU A 241 9.81 0.62 12.34
CA LEU A 241 10.36 -0.64 12.85
C LEU A 241 9.82 -0.94 14.24
N GLN A 242 9.80 0.06 15.12
CA GLN A 242 9.36 -0.10 16.49
C GLN A 242 7.91 -0.59 16.56
N TYR A 243 7.04 -0.11 15.67
CA TYR A 243 5.68 -0.62 15.55
C TYR A 243 5.68 -2.12 15.24
N HIS A 244 6.42 -2.58 14.23
CA HIS A 244 6.52 -4.02 13.90
C HIS A 244 7.15 -4.86 15.04
N ILE A 245 8.15 -4.34 15.76
CA ILE A 245 8.78 -5.03 16.91
C ILE A 245 7.79 -5.19 18.07
N GLU A 246 7.09 -4.12 18.46
CA GLU A 246 6.08 -4.15 19.52
C GLU A 246 4.98 -5.14 19.20
N ARG A 247 4.51 -5.08 17.96
CA ARG A 247 3.55 -5.99 17.38
C ARG A 247 3.99 -7.46 17.43
N THR A 248 5.23 -7.75 17.02
CA THR A 248 5.83 -9.09 17.11
C THR A 248 5.87 -9.57 18.57
N ARG A 249 6.18 -8.67 19.52
CA ARG A 249 6.23 -8.98 20.95
C ARG A 249 4.84 -9.28 21.54
N VAL A 250 3.82 -8.51 21.16
CA VAL A 250 2.42 -8.77 21.57
C VAL A 250 2.00 -10.15 21.06
N PHE A 251 2.27 -10.44 19.79
CA PHE A 251 1.97 -11.75 19.21
C PHE A 251 2.70 -12.88 19.97
N ALA A 252 4.01 -12.73 20.17
CA ALA A 252 4.82 -13.71 20.89
C ALA A 252 4.31 -13.95 22.31
N THR A 253 3.80 -12.92 22.98
CA THR A 253 3.23 -13.05 24.32
C THR A 253 2.00 -13.95 24.31
N HIS A 254 1.08 -13.75 23.35
CA HIS A 254 -0.12 -14.58 23.19
C HIS A 254 0.22 -16.01 22.73
N ALA A 255 1.32 -16.16 22.00
CA ALA A 255 1.87 -17.44 21.61
C ALA A 255 2.59 -18.17 22.77
N ASN A 256 2.74 -17.55 23.95
CA ASN A 256 3.59 -18.05 25.04
C ASN A 256 5.07 -18.25 24.62
N CYS A 257 5.56 -17.39 23.73
CA CYS A 257 6.91 -17.37 23.19
C CYS A 257 7.79 -16.25 23.75
N VAL A 258 7.49 -15.77 24.96
CA VAL A 258 8.32 -14.79 25.66
C VAL A 258 8.98 -15.43 26.89
N LEU A 259 10.22 -15.02 27.18
CA LEU A 259 10.94 -15.50 28.36
C LEU A 259 10.30 -14.98 29.66
N PRO A 260 10.24 -15.78 30.73
CA PRO A 260 9.90 -15.28 32.05
C PRO A 260 10.84 -14.14 32.47
N SER A 261 10.29 -13.13 33.14
CA SER A 261 11.01 -11.88 33.48
C SER A 261 12.33 -12.10 34.24
N LYS A 262 12.40 -13.13 35.09
CA LYS A 262 13.63 -13.49 35.83
C LYS A 262 14.75 -14.00 34.91
N LEU A 263 14.40 -14.73 33.85
CA LEU A 263 15.36 -15.28 32.88
C LEU A 263 15.73 -14.22 31.83
N ALA A 264 14.75 -13.46 31.35
CA ALA A 264 14.98 -12.36 30.42
C ALA A 264 16.02 -11.36 30.93
N ARG A 265 15.98 -10.99 32.23
CA ARG A 265 16.97 -10.07 32.86
C ARG A 265 18.41 -10.58 32.85
N LYS A 266 18.65 -11.87 32.63
CA LYS A 266 19.99 -12.47 32.55
C LYS A 266 20.51 -12.59 31.11
N MET A 267 19.71 -12.20 30.11
CA MET A 267 19.99 -12.40 28.70
C MET A 267 20.05 -11.06 27.96
N THR A 268 20.92 -10.97 26.95
CA THR A 268 20.95 -9.81 26.05
C THR A 268 19.66 -9.72 25.23
N LYS A 269 19.37 -8.55 24.66
CA LYS A 269 18.21 -8.35 23.79
C LYS A 269 18.21 -9.34 22.62
N ASN A 270 19.35 -9.53 21.94
CA ASN A 270 19.49 -10.48 20.84
C ASN A 270 19.25 -11.94 21.26
N GLN A 271 19.69 -12.33 22.46
CA GLN A 271 19.40 -13.66 22.99
C GLN A 271 17.91 -13.86 23.28
N GLN A 272 17.22 -12.84 23.81
CA GLN A 272 15.77 -12.87 24.04
C GLN A 272 14.98 -12.93 22.73
N ASP A 273 15.40 -12.15 21.73
CA ASP A 273 14.78 -12.10 20.41
C ASP A 273 14.98 -13.43 19.65
N SER A 274 16.19 -14.00 19.73
CA SER A 274 16.49 -15.33 19.19
C SER A 274 15.63 -16.43 19.83
N TYR A 275 15.45 -16.41 21.15
CA TYR A 275 14.55 -17.34 21.83
C TYR A 275 13.11 -17.18 21.34
N THR A 276 12.64 -15.93 21.25
CA THR A 276 11.27 -15.60 20.86
C THR A 276 10.95 -16.14 19.47
N LEU A 277 11.82 -15.87 18.49
CA LEU A 277 11.61 -16.37 17.13
C LEU A 277 11.73 -17.88 17.02
N LYS A 278 12.70 -18.51 17.70
CA LYS A 278 12.80 -19.98 17.72
C LYS A 278 11.55 -20.64 18.30
N CYS A 279 10.98 -20.06 19.35
CA CYS A 279 9.71 -20.52 19.89
C CYS A 279 8.57 -20.36 18.85
N LEU A 280 8.46 -19.21 18.19
CA LEU A 280 7.46 -19.00 17.14
C LEU A 280 7.66 -19.94 15.93
N GLN A 281 8.91 -20.26 15.57
CA GLN A 281 9.25 -21.24 14.53
C GLN A 281 8.81 -22.66 14.91
N SER A 282 8.86 -23.02 16.20
CA SER A 282 8.46 -24.35 16.68
C SER A 282 6.94 -24.61 16.62
N LYS A 283 6.12 -23.56 16.49
CA LYS A 283 4.65 -23.69 16.40
C LYS A 283 4.22 -24.10 15.01
N SER A 284 3.04 -24.70 14.88
CA SER A 284 2.46 -24.93 13.54
C SER A 284 1.93 -23.62 12.94
N GLY A 285 2.00 -23.44 11.61
CA GLY A 285 1.42 -22.26 10.95
C GLY A 285 -0.07 -22.07 11.26
N HIS A 286 -0.83 -23.16 11.39
CA HIS A 286 -2.24 -23.13 11.78
C HIS A 286 -2.46 -22.67 13.23
N GLU A 287 -1.57 -23.00 14.16
CA GLU A 287 -1.62 -22.46 15.52
C GLU A 287 -1.37 -20.95 15.50
N LEU A 288 -0.38 -20.49 14.74
CA LEU A 288 -0.10 -19.06 14.58
C LEU A 288 -1.30 -18.32 13.96
N LEU A 289 -1.99 -18.91 12.98
CA LEU A 289 -3.23 -18.36 12.41
C LEU A 289 -4.36 -18.25 13.46
N ARG A 290 -4.53 -19.26 14.32
CA ARG A 290 -5.54 -19.20 15.39
C ARG A 290 -5.22 -18.09 16.41
N ILE A 291 -3.95 -17.91 16.76
CA ILE A 291 -3.49 -16.82 17.63
C ILE A 291 -3.76 -15.47 16.97
N GLN A 292 -3.41 -15.33 15.69
CA GLN A 292 -3.68 -14.14 14.89
C GLN A 292 -5.17 -13.77 14.91
N ARG A 293 -6.05 -14.74 14.67
CA ARG A 293 -7.51 -14.54 14.72
C ARG A 293 -7.99 -14.13 16.12
N SER A 294 -7.52 -14.81 17.17
CA SER A 294 -7.90 -14.50 18.56
C SER A 294 -7.50 -13.09 18.98
N LEU A 295 -6.35 -12.59 18.49
CA LEU A 295 -5.91 -11.21 18.71
C LEU A 295 -6.89 -10.21 18.08
N GLU A 296 -7.31 -10.44 16.84
CA GLU A 296 -8.27 -9.56 16.14
C GLU A 296 -9.64 -9.56 16.80
N GLU A 297 -10.14 -10.73 17.19
CA GLU A 297 -11.39 -10.86 17.96
C GLU A 297 -11.32 -10.12 19.30
N SER A 298 -10.11 -9.90 19.83
CA SER A 298 -9.85 -9.11 21.05
C SER A 298 -9.59 -7.62 20.77
N GLY A 299 -9.80 -7.15 19.53
CA GLY A 299 -9.61 -5.75 19.13
C GLY A 299 -8.17 -5.39 18.74
N TYR A 300 -7.24 -6.35 18.74
CA TYR A 300 -5.89 -6.14 18.24
C TYR A 300 -5.86 -6.41 16.75
N THR A 301 -5.96 -5.37 15.93
CA THR A 301 -5.86 -5.47 14.46
C THR A 301 -4.57 -6.18 14.03
N THR A 302 -4.56 -6.83 12.86
CA THR A 302 -3.33 -7.45 12.34
C THR A 302 -2.24 -6.46 11.97
N PHE A 303 -1.04 -7.01 11.90
CA PHE A 303 0.16 -6.44 11.29
C PHE A 303 -0.11 -6.10 9.84
N GLY A 304 0.70 -5.24 9.24
CA GLY A 304 0.65 -4.91 7.84
C GLY A 304 1.69 -3.86 7.52
N GLY A 305 1.93 -3.68 6.23
CA GLY A 305 2.82 -2.65 5.74
C GLY A 305 4.30 -2.97 5.76
N VAL A 306 5.10 -2.01 5.30
CA VAL A 306 6.52 -2.20 4.99
C VAL A 306 7.37 -1.32 5.89
N VAL A 307 8.51 -1.82 6.32
CA VAL A 307 9.48 -1.03 7.07
C VAL A 307 10.52 -0.49 6.10
N ARG A 308 10.91 0.76 6.28
CA ARG A 308 11.89 1.46 5.42
C ARG A 308 13.34 1.02 5.72
N ARG A 309 13.63 -0.25 5.45
CA ARG A 309 14.91 -0.95 5.67
C ARG A 309 15.17 -1.91 4.50
N GLU A 310 16.18 -2.76 4.65
CA GLU A 310 16.51 -3.83 3.71
C GLU A 310 15.28 -4.67 3.31
N PRO A 311 15.22 -5.18 2.07
CA PRO A 311 16.20 -4.99 0.99
C PRO A 311 16.05 -3.64 0.25
N LEU A 312 15.01 -2.86 0.57
CA LEU A 312 14.57 -1.74 -0.24
C LEU A 312 15.44 -0.49 -0.04
N PHE A 313 15.64 -0.09 1.20
CA PHE A 313 16.26 1.20 1.53
C PHE A 313 17.27 1.01 2.66
N THR A 314 18.32 1.83 2.66
CA THR A 314 19.01 2.18 3.92
C THR A 314 18.11 3.14 4.72
N GLU A 315 18.41 3.39 5.99
CA GLU A 315 17.65 4.40 6.75
C GLU A 315 17.77 5.77 6.04
N VAL A 316 16.66 6.22 5.44
CA VAL A 316 16.49 7.49 4.70
C VAL A 316 15.21 8.15 5.19
N HIS A 317 15.04 9.47 5.17
CA HIS A 317 13.81 10.11 5.65
C HIS A 317 12.59 9.78 4.77
N SER A 318 11.36 9.79 5.32
CA SER A 318 10.13 9.41 4.59
C SER A 318 9.84 10.34 3.41
N SER A 319 10.21 11.61 3.51
CA SER A 319 10.05 12.57 2.40
C SER A 319 11.10 12.38 1.30
N GLU A 320 12.16 11.60 1.54
CA GLU A 320 13.33 11.53 0.67
C GLU A 320 13.42 10.24 -0.15
N TYR A 321 12.75 9.15 0.26
CA TYR A 321 12.93 7.86 -0.40
C TYR A 321 12.55 7.88 -1.89
N MET A 322 11.66 8.79 -2.32
CA MET A 322 11.28 8.96 -3.73
C MET A 322 12.19 9.89 -4.53
N ASN A 323 13.25 10.46 -3.94
CA ASN A 323 14.10 11.44 -4.65
C ASN A 323 15.07 10.80 -5.66
N THR A 324 15.25 9.48 -5.61
CA THR A 324 16.21 8.73 -6.44
C THR A 324 15.55 7.58 -7.21
N PRO A 325 14.55 7.84 -8.06
CA PRO A 325 13.93 6.78 -8.85
C PRO A 325 14.92 6.14 -9.82
N ASN A 326 14.83 4.82 -9.98
CA ASN A 326 15.46 4.15 -11.12
C ASN A 326 14.80 4.63 -12.42
N PRO A 327 15.56 4.84 -13.52
CA PRO A 327 15.03 5.38 -14.77
C PRO A 327 14.24 4.32 -15.55
N ILE A 328 13.06 3.97 -15.04
CA ILE A 328 12.17 2.89 -15.49
C ILE A 328 10.82 3.51 -15.88
N PRO A 329 10.38 3.38 -17.15
CA PRO A 329 9.08 3.89 -17.57
C PRO A 329 7.93 3.30 -16.76
N MET A 330 6.93 4.14 -16.45
CA MET A 330 5.80 3.75 -15.61
C MET A 330 4.46 4.05 -16.28
N LEU A 331 3.56 3.06 -16.28
CA LEU A 331 2.12 3.27 -16.45
C LEU A 331 1.50 3.20 -15.06
N THR A 332 0.80 4.24 -14.63
CA THR A 332 0.20 4.27 -13.30
C THR A 332 -1.17 4.93 -13.32
N GLY A 333 -2.03 4.55 -12.39
CA GLY A 333 -3.33 5.18 -12.25
C GLY A 333 -4.02 4.82 -10.96
N CYS A 334 -5.19 5.40 -10.78
CA CYS A 334 -6.06 5.25 -9.62
C CYS A 334 -7.52 5.36 -10.05
N ASN A 335 -8.41 4.92 -9.17
CA ASN A 335 -9.84 5.08 -9.37
C ASN A 335 -10.30 6.41 -8.74
N LYS A 336 -11.37 7.03 -9.26
CA LYS A 336 -11.83 8.33 -8.74
C LYS A 336 -12.17 8.27 -7.27
N HIS A 337 -12.88 7.23 -6.86
CA HIS A 337 -13.45 7.13 -5.53
C HIS A 337 -12.62 6.29 -4.58
N GLU A 338 -11.56 5.60 -5.05
CA GLU A 338 -10.74 4.64 -4.28
C GLU A 338 -11.46 4.09 -3.04
N MET A 339 -11.24 4.68 -1.85
CA MET A 339 -11.69 4.17 -0.57
C MET A 339 -12.89 4.94 0.02
N ASP A 340 -13.67 5.66 -0.81
CA ASP A 340 -14.81 6.49 -0.37
C ASP A 340 -15.93 5.68 0.30
N PHE A 341 -15.95 4.36 0.09
CA PHE A 341 -16.86 3.43 0.76
C PHE A 341 -16.47 3.11 2.22
N LEU A 342 -15.28 3.55 2.69
CA LEU A 342 -14.78 3.32 4.04
C LEU A 342 -14.53 4.65 4.77
N PRO A 343 -15.49 5.13 5.57
CA PRO A 343 -15.28 6.31 6.39
C PRO A 343 -14.23 6.03 7.49
N GLY A 344 -13.67 7.10 8.04
CA GLY A 344 -12.75 7.05 9.17
C GLY A 344 -11.61 8.04 9.01
N ASP A 345 -11.23 8.66 10.11
CA ASP A 345 -10.11 9.58 10.15
C ASP A 345 -8.79 8.80 9.99
N MET A 346 -7.87 9.35 9.21
CA MET A 346 -6.48 8.88 9.14
C MET A 346 -5.51 10.01 9.43
N PRO A 347 -4.32 9.71 9.97
CA PRO A 347 -3.26 10.71 10.16
C PRO A 347 -2.58 11.02 8.81
N ILE A 348 -3.30 11.67 7.90
CA ILE A 348 -2.89 11.93 6.51
C ILE A 348 -1.56 12.70 6.49
N ALA A 349 -1.40 13.69 7.38
CA ALA A 349 -0.19 14.50 7.42
C ALA A 349 1.07 13.66 7.74
N HIS A 350 0.96 12.70 8.66
CA HIS A 350 2.05 11.74 8.94
C HIS A 350 2.34 10.86 7.72
N MET A 351 1.29 10.40 7.02
CA MET A 351 1.46 9.55 5.83
C MET A 351 2.16 10.29 4.68
N PHE A 352 1.95 11.59 4.55
CA PHE A 352 2.62 12.41 3.52
C PHE A 352 4.04 12.81 3.92
N GLY A 353 4.42 12.60 5.17
CA GLY A 353 5.78 12.85 5.66
C GLY A 353 6.12 14.33 5.78
N TYR A 354 5.14 15.18 6.14
CA TYR A 354 5.39 16.55 6.56
C TYR A 354 6.33 16.58 7.78
N GLU A 355 7.10 17.66 7.93
CA GLU A 355 8.01 17.84 9.07
C GLU A 355 7.26 18.09 10.39
N ASN A 356 6.09 18.71 10.31
CA ASN A 356 5.22 19.06 11.43
C ASN A 356 3.83 18.41 11.25
N PRO A 357 3.76 17.07 11.28
CA PRO A 357 2.55 16.36 10.91
C PRO A 357 1.39 16.60 11.88
N GLU A 358 1.66 16.79 13.18
CA GLU A 358 0.62 17.10 14.17
C GLU A 358 -0.07 18.44 13.88
N GLU A 359 0.71 19.51 13.65
CA GLU A 359 0.16 20.82 13.32
C GLU A 359 -0.54 20.85 11.97
N CYS A 360 -0.03 20.10 10.99
CA CYS A 360 -0.67 19.94 9.70
C CYS A 360 -2.02 19.21 9.82
N GLU A 361 -2.07 18.15 10.63
CA GLU A 361 -3.31 17.41 10.89
C GLU A 361 -4.35 18.30 11.59
N GLU A 362 -3.94 19.06 12.61
CA GLU A 362 -4.81 20.02 13.29
C GLU A 362 -5.38 21.08 12.34
N LYS A 363 -4.54 21.66 11.46
CA LYS A 363 -5.00 22.59 10.42
C LYS A 363 -5.99 21.93 9.47
N TYR A 364 -5.70 20.72 9.01
CA TYR A 364 -6.59 20.00 8.10
C TYR A 364 -7.99 19.78 8.71
N ARG A 365 -8.05 19.28 9.95
CA ARG A 365 -9.33 19.10 10.66
C ARG A 365 -10.04 20.42 10.90
N TYR A 366 -9.29 21.47 11.23
CA TYR A 366 -9.84 22.81 11.39
C TYR A 366 -10.47 23.31 10.08
N ASP A 367 -9.74 23.23 8.96
CA ASP A 367 -10.19 23.76 7.68
C ASP A 367 -11.41 23.00 7.15
N LEU A 368 -11.45 21.67 7.30
CA LEU A 368 -12.63 20.87 6.99
C LEU A 368 -13.85 21.30 7.82
N LYS A 369 -13.69 21.40 9.14
CA LYS A 369 -14.80 21.75 10.06
C LYS A 369 -15.39 23.14 9.77
N HIS A 370 -14.56 24.07 9.30
CA HIS A 370 -14.97 25.46 9.04
C HIS A 370 -15.22 25.77 7.55
N GLY A 371 -15.28 24.75 6.69
CA GLY A 371 -15.56 24.91 5.26
C GLY A 371 -14.47 25.69 4.48
N LYS A 372 -13.25 25.76 5.01
CA LYS A 372 -12.08 26.34 4.32
C LYS A 372 -11.47 25.39 3.30
N TYR A 373 -11.67 24.09 3.50
CA TYR A 373 -11.30 23.06 2.55
C TYR A 373 -12.50 22.17 2.27
N ASP A 374 -12.81 21.97 1.00
CA ASP A 374 -13.80 21.02 0.51
C ASP A 374 -13.07 19.81 -0.07
N ARG A 375 -13.29 18.64 0.54
CA ARG A 375 -12.70 17.37 0.10
C ARG A 375 -13.52 16.65 -0.97
N GLU A 376 -14.56 17.29 -1.52
CA GLU A 376 -15.38 16.77 -2.63
C GLU A 376 -15.97 15.38 -2.34
N ASN A 377 -16.40 15.16 -1.09
CA ASN A 377 -16.88 13.89 -0.53
C ASN A 377 -15.84 12.77 -0.42
N HIS A 378 -14.58 13.01 -0.75
CA HIS A 378 -13.55 12.01 -0.56
C HIS A 378 -13.30 11.71 0.92
N THR A 379 -13.06 10.43 1.21
CA THR A 379 -12.58 10.02 2.53
C THR A 379 -11.09 10.32 2.68
N ASP A 380 -10.62 10.36 3.92
CA ASP A 380 -9.19 10.46 4.23
C ASP A 380 -8.37 9.34 3.57
N LYS A 381 -8.97 8.15 3.43
CA LYS A 381 -8.36 6.99 2.77
C LYS A 381 -8.17 7.24 1.27
N THR A 382 -9.15 7.81 0.59
CA THR A 382 -9.01 8.20 -0.82
C THR A 382 -7.95 9.28 -0.99
N ILE A 383 -7.95 10.30 -0.14
CA ILE A 383 -6.91 11.34 -0.14
C ILE A 383 -5.51 10.72 0.05
N ALA A 384 -5.38 9.76 0.97
CA ALA A 384 -4.15 9.03 1.23
C ALA A 384 -3.68 8.11 0.08
N MET A 385 -4.48 7.95 -0.97
CA MET A 385 -4.10 7.23 -2.20
C MET A 385 -3.82 8.18 -3.36
N LEU A 386 -4.70 9.17 -3.58
CA LEU A 386 -4.62 10.08 -4.72
C LEU A 386 -3.44 11.04 -4.60
N VAL A 387 -3.20 11.62 -3.42
CA VAL A 387 -2.09 12.57 -3.22
C VAL A 387 -0.73 11.88 -3.35
N PRO A 388 -0.46 10.73 -2.69
CA PRO A 388 0.81 10.01 -2.89
C PRO A 388 1.01 9.50 -4.31
N THR A 389 -0.06 9.17 -5.05
CA THR A 389 0.02 8.88 -6.49
C THR A 389 0.57 10.08 -7.26
N LYS A 390 0.06 11.29 -7.01
CA LYS A 390 0.57 12.51 -7.63
C LYS A 390 2.01 12.82 -7.25
N ILE A 391 2.41 12.63 -5.98
CA ILE A 391 3.80 12.81 -5.52
C ILE A 391 4.74 11.88 -6.30
N ARG A 392 4.40 10.59 -6.41
CA ARG A 392 5.18 9.60 -7.17
C ARG A 392 5.37 10.02 -8.63
N ILE A 393 4.29 10.42 -9.30
CA ILE A 393 4.33 10.85 -10.70
C ILE A 393 5.23 12.08 -10.86
N ASN A 394 5.07 13.09 -10.00
CA ASN A 394 5.90 14.29 -10.06
C ASN A 394 7.39 13.95 -9.89
N LYS A 395 7.74 13.06 -8.95
CA LYS A 395 9.13 12.63 -8.72
C LYS A 395 9.76 11.91 -9.93
N LEU A 396 8.97 11.14 -10.68
CA LEU A 396 9.44 10.52 -11.93
C LEU A 396 9.64 11.56 -13.03
N LEU A 397 8.67 12.47 -13.21
CA LEU A 397 8.71 13.50 -14.24
C LEU A 397 9.82 14.54 -14.00
N GLU A 398 10.09 14.91 -12.74
CA GLU A 398 11.24 15.74 -12.35
C GLU A 398 12.59 15.15 -12.80
N LYS A 399 12.65 13.84 -13.00
CA LYS A 399 13.82 13.10 -13.50
C LYS A 399 13.71 12.74 -15.00
N ASN A 400 12.74 13.30 -15.71
CA ASN A 400 12.44 13.01 -17.12
C ASN A 400 12.19 11.51 -17.40
N ILE A 401 11.63 10.78 -16.44
CA ILE A 401 11.28 9.37 -16.60
C ILE A 401 9.90 9.27 -17.27
N PRO A 402 9.77 8.58 -18.43
CA PRO A 402 8.49 8.46 -19.13
C PRO A 402 7.40 7.87 -18.23
N THR A 403 6.36 8.66 -17.99
CA THR A 403 5.26 8.29 -17.10
C THR A 403 3.92 8.56 -17.78
N TYR A 404 3.06 7.54 -17.80
CA TYR A 404 1.69 7.60 -18.31
C TYR A 404 0.75 7.49 -17.12
N PHE A 405 -0.02 8.55 -16.85
CA PHE A 405 -0.95 8.61 -15.73
C PHE A 405 -2.40 8.56 -16.20
N TYR A 406 -3.21 7.67 -15.64
CA TYR A 406 -4.65 7.59 -15.91
C TYR A 406 -5.49 7.67 -14.64
N GLN A 407 -6.78 7.98 -14.79
CA GLN A 407 -7.77 7.85 -13.72
C GLN A 407 -9.06 7.21 -14.25
N LEU A 408 -9.57 6.18 -13.57
CA LEU A 408 -10.90 5.63 -13.85
C LEU A 408 -11.98 6.51 -13.24
N ARG A 409 -12.89 7.01 -14.07
CA ARG A 409 -13.98 7.90 -13.64
C ARG A 409 -15.37 7.39 -14.06
N TYR A 410 -15.48 6.10 -14.35
CA TYR A 410 -16.78 5.51 -14.68
C TYR A 410 -17.71 5.55 -13.44
N PRO A 411 -18.89 6.20 -13.51
CA PRO A 411 -19.68 6.50 -12.30
C PRO A 411 -20.17 5.28 -11.51
N LYS A 412 -20.36 4.14 -12.18
CA LYS A 412 -20.90 2.91 -11.55
C LYS A 412 -19.81 2.15 -10.79
N HIS A 413 -18.64 1.99 -11.40
CA HIS A 413 -17.52 1.24 -10.84
C HIS A 413 -16.22 2.06 -10.99
N SER A 414 -15.89 2.80 -9.94
CA SER A 414 -14.64 3.56 -9.81
C SER A 414 -14.19 3.66 -8.35
N TYR A 415 -14.48 2.64 -7.55
CA TYR A 415 -13.92 2.41 -6.23
C TYR A 415 -12.67 1.54 -6.30
N HIS A 416 -11.96 1.42 -5.19
CA HIS A 416 -10.76 0.60 -5.08
C HIS A 416 -11.05 -0.82 -5.56
N THR A 417 -10.17 -1.36 -6.40
CA THR A 417 -10.26 -2.70 -7.02
C THR A 417 -11.24 -2.87 -8.20
N ASP A 418 -12.10 -1.90 -8.50
CA ASP A 418 -13.06 -2.04 -9.61
C ASP A 418 -12.35 -2.21 -10.96
N ASP A 419 -11.29 -1.45 -11.20
CA ASP A 419 -10.48 -1.55 -12.42
C ASP A 419 -9.63 -2.83 -12.50
N LEU A 420 -9.45 -3.53 -11.38
CA LEU A 420 -8.78 -4.82 -11.35
C LEU A 420 -9.60 -5.90 -12.06
N TYR A 421 -10.92 -5.77 -12.12
CA TYR A 421 -11.74 -6.72 -12.87
C TYR A 421 -11.41 -6.68 -14.37
N TYR A 422 -11.19 -5.49 -14.93
CA TYR A 422 -10.82 -5.32 -16.34
C TYR A 422 -9.45 -5.90 -16.68
N ALA A 423 -8.49 -5.76 -15.77
CA ALA A 423 -7.10 -6.17 -15.99
C ALA A 423 -6.84 -7.64 -15.64
N MET A 424 -7.37 -8.11 -14.51
CA MET A 424 -7.00 -9.40 -13.89
C MET A 424 -8.20 -10.32 -13.63
N GLY A 425 -9.43 -9.87 -13.85
CA GLY A 425 -10.63 -10.70 -13.66
C GLY A 425 -11.01 -10.92 -12.18
N VAL A 426 -10.53 -10.07 -11.28
CA VAL A 426 -10.75 -10.16 -9.83
C VAL A 426 -11.89 -9.23 -9.42
N HIS A 427 -12.69 -9.63 -8.42
CA HIS A 427 -13.92 -8.95 -7.99
C HIS A 427 -14.94 -8.76 -9.13
N PRO A 428 -15.38 -9.85 -9.77
CA PRO A 428 -16.25 -9.76 -10.93
C PRO A 428 -17.59 -9.10 -10.57
N PHE A 429 -18.04 -8.25 -11.47
CA PHE A 429 -19.37 -7.66 -11.47
C PHE A 429 -20.05 -7.85 -12.83
N GLU A 430 -21.37 -7.64 -12.87
CA GLU A 430 -22.11 -7.63 -14.12
C GLU A 430 -21.79 -6.33 -14.89
N MET A 431 -21.04 -6.50 -15.98
CA MET A 431 -20.67 -5.41 -16.87
C MET A 431 -21.89 -4.92 -17.64
N ASP A 432 -22.09 -3.62 -17.66
CA ASP A 432 -22.98 -3.00 -18.65
C ASP A 432 -22.27 -2.81 -20.02
N GLU A 433 -23.00 -2.27 -20.99
CA GLU A 433 -22.49 -2.04 -22.35
C GLU A 433 -21.23 -1.14 -22.38
N ASN A 434 -21.17 -0.11 -21.53
CA ASN A 434 -19.99 0.77 -21.47
C ASN A 434 -18.79 0.03 -20.89
N GLU A 435 -19.02 -0.83 -19.91
CA GLU A 435 -17.95 -1.57 -19.20
C GLU A 435 -17.30 -2.65 -20.07
N ILE A 436 -18.05 -3.21 -21.03
CA ILE A 436 -17.48 -4.08 -22.06
C ILE A 436 -16.41 -3.32 -22.86
N HIS A 437 -16.68 -2.07 -23.25
CA HIS A 437 -15.71 -1.23 -23.94
C HIS A 437 -14.56 -0.76 -23.02
N LEU A 438 -14.85 -0.43 -21.76
CA LEU A 438 -13.81 -0.08 -20.79
C LEU A 438 -12.82 -1.22 -20.56
N LYS A 439 -13.31 -2.47 -20.51
CA LYS A 439 -12.45 -3.65 -20.45
C LYS A 439 -11.47 -3.68 -21.62
N GLU A 440 -11.93 -3.47 -22.84
CA GLU A 440 -11.06 -3.44 -24.02
C GLU A 440 -10.01 -2.31 -23.94
N VAL A 441 -10.42 -1.12 -23.50
CA VAL A 441 -9.50 0.02 -23.28
C VAL A 441 -8.40 -0.35 -22.29
N TYR A 442 -8.76 -0.89 -21.13
CA TYR A 442 -7.81 -1.30 -20.09
C TYR A 442 -6.82 -2.36 -20.57
N GLN A 443 -7.35 -3.41 -21.21
CA GLN A 443 -6.53 -4.51 -21.70
C GLN A 443 -5.54 -4.02 -22.78
N GLN A 444 -6.02 -3.25 -23.77
CA GLN A 444 -5.14 -2.70 -24.81
C GLN A 444 -4.10 -1.75 -24.23
N MET A 445 -4.49 -0.86 -23.32
CA MET A 445 -3.59 0.07 -22.63
C MET A 445 -2.42 -0.65 -21.96
N ILE A 446 -2.73 -1.68 -21.15
CA ILE A 446 -1.72 -2.47 -20.43
C ILE A 446 -0.85 -3.25 -21.41
N ILE A 447 -1.45 -3.96 -22.37
CA ILE A 447 -0.72 -4.80 -23.33
C ILE A 447 0.20 -3.96 -24.23
N ASN A 448 -0.27 -2.84 -24.75
CA ASN A 448 0.52 -1.94 -25.56
C ASN A 448 1.70 -1.39 -24.76
N PHE A 449 1.48 -0.94 -23.52
CA PHE A 449 2.57 -0.48 -22.67
C PHE A 449 3.59 -1.59 -22.39
N VAL A 450 3.13 -2.80 -22.08
CA VAL A 450 3.99 -3.98 -21.84
C VAL A 450 4.81 -4.38 -23.07
N LYS A 451 4.29 -4.21 -24.30
CA LYS A 451 5.01 -4.56 -25.53
C LYS A 451 5.87 -3.42 -26.06
N LEU A 452 5.35 -2.20 -26.02
CA LEU A 452 5.88 -1.05 -26.78
C LEU A 452 6.41 0.07 -25.87
N GLY A 453 6.05 0.07 -24.59
CA GLY A 453 6.37 1.17 -23.67
C GLY A 453 5.47 2.40 -23.85
N ASN A 454 4.45 2.30 -24.70
CA ASN A 454 3.43 3.33 -24.94
C ASN A 454 2.05 2.65 -24.89
N PRO A 455 1.07 3.16 -24.11
CA PRO A 455 -0.26 2.54 -24.01
C PRO A 455 -1.14 2.67 -25.27
N GLY A 456 -0.83 3.59 -26.19
CA GLY A 456 -1.59 3.82 -27.42
C GLY A 456 -2.91 4.57 -27.20
N ASN A 457 -3.80 4.55 -28.20
CA ASN A 457 -5.16 5.11 -28.13
C ASN A 457 -5.26 6.59 -27.71
N GLY A 458 -4.29 7.41 -28.12
CA GLY A 458 -4.24 8.83 -27.75
C GLY A 458 -3.81 9.08 -26.30
N PHE A 459 -3.32 8.06 -25.59
CA PHE A 459 -2.71 8.22 -24.28
C PHE A 459 -1.30 8.80 -24.43
N GLU A 460 -1.18 10.08 -24.09
CA GLU A 460 0.07 10.84 -24.13
C GLU A 460 0.84 10.76 -22.82
N LEU A 461 2.13 11.14 -22.86
CA LEU A 461 2.94 11.27 -21.64
C LEU A 461 2.33 12.33 -20.71
N THR A 462 2.42 12.07 -19.41
CA THR A 462 1.98 13.04 -18.42
C THR A 462 2.87 14.27 -18.43
N ASP A 463 2.24 15.44 -18.48
CA ASP A 463 2.89 16.73 -18.35
C ASP A 463 2.77 17.25 -16.92
N ILE A 464 3.92 17.51 -16.30
CA ILE A 464 3.99 17.93 -14.90
C ILE A 464 3.37 19.32 -14.68
N LYS A 465 3.44 20.22 -15.67
CA LYS A 465 3.00 21.63 -15.54
C LYS A 465 1.48 21.74 -15.55
N THR A 466 0.83 21.03 -16.46
CA THR A 466 -0.63 20.96 -16.62
C THR A 466 -1.26 19.90 -15.74
N SER A 467 -0.45 19.01 -15.14
CA SER A 467 -0.91 17.83 -14.42
C SER A 467 -1.87 17.00 -15.27
N SER A 468 -1.44 16.67 -16.50
CA SER A 468 -2.26 15.92 -17.44
C SER A 468 -2.42 14.45 -17.03
N TYR A 469 -3.57 13.86 -17.37
CA TYR A 469 -3.86 12.45 -17.12
C TYR A 469 -4.84 11.95 -18.16
N PHE A 470 -4.84 10.64 -18.42
CA PHE A 470 -5.79 10.00 -19.30
C PHE A 470 -7.04 9.62 -18.50
N GLU A 471 -8.14 10.32 -18.78
CA GLU A 471 -9.43 10.03 -18.16
C GLU A 471 -10.04 8.81 -18.83
N ILE A 472 -10.15 7.71 -18.07
CA ILE A 472 -10.82 6.49 -18.53
C ILE A 472 -12.28 6.58 -18.13
N ASN A 473 -13.11 6.86 -19.12
CA ASN A 473 -14.56 6.92 -19.00
C ASN A 473 -15.20 6.54 -20.34
N TRP A 474 -16.41 6.01 -20.31
CA TRP A 474 -17.13 5.63 -21.52
C TRP A 474 -18.62 5.86 -21.33
N ASN A 475 -19.24 6.47 -22.34
CA ASN A 475 -20.69 6.54 -22.44
C ASN A 475 -21.10 6.36 -23.90
N GLN A 476 -21.80 5.27 -24.16
CA GLN A 476 -22.24 4.92 -25.50
C GLN A 476 -23.28 5.92 -26.05
N THR A 477 -24.17 6.42 -25.18
CA THR A 477 -25.24 7.34 -25.56
C THR A 477 -24.74 8.75 -25.88
N THR A 478 -23.80 9.28 -25.09
CA THR A 478 -23.27 10.65 -25.30
C THR A 478 -22.08 10.70 -26.25
N GLY A 479 -21.50 9.53 -26.60
CA GLY A 479 -20.28 9.46 -27.37
C GLY A 479 -19.01 9.75 -26.58
N LEU A 480 -19.08 9.86 -25.25
CA LEU A 480 -17.90 10.04 -24.40
C LEU A 480 -16.95 8.86 -24.55
N ARG A 481 -15.67 9.17 -24.78
CA ARG A 481 -14.57 8.20 -24.91
C ARG A 481 -13.41 8.61 -24.01
N PRO A 482 -12.48 7.68 -23.72
CA PRO A 482 -11.26 8.01 -23.01
C PRO A 482 -10.47 9.10 -23.74
N HIS A 483 -9.93 10.06 -23.00
CA HIS A 483 -9.20 11.20 -23.56
C HIS A 483 -8.20 11.78 -22.55
N MET A 484 -7.24 12.57 -23.03
CA MET A 484 -6.36 13.34 -22.15
C MET A 484 -7.11 14.52 -21.51
N SER A 485 -6.94 14.66 -20.21
CA SER A 485 -7.47 15.76 -19.39
C SER A 485 -6.32 16.44 -18.63
N THR A 486 -6.57 17.58 -18.01
CA THR A 486 -5.59 18.34 -17.23
C THR A 486 -6.13 18.69 -15.84
N GLY A 487 -5.24 19.08 -14.92
CA GLY A 487 -5.65 19.49 -13.57
C GLY A 487 -6.17 18.33 -12.72
N PHE A 488 -5.48 17.18 -12.73
CA PHE A 488 -5.81 16.03 -11.89
C PHE A 488 -6.13 16.45 -10.44
N GLU A 489 -7.38 16.20 -10.02
CA GLU A 489 -7.90 16.47 -8.67
C GLU A 489 -7.43 17.82 -8.10
N LYS A 490 -7.52 18.88 -8.93
CA LYS A 490 -6.85 20.17 -8.71
C LYS A 490 -7.04 20.74 -7.30
N LYS A 491 -8.27 20.76 -6.77
CA LYS A 491 -8.53 21.31 -5.43
C LYS A 491 -7.78 20.54 -4.34
N MET A 492 -7.79 19.21 -4.42
CA MET A 492 -7.08 18.35 -3.48
C MET A 492 -5.56 18.55 -3.60
N MET A 493 -5.03 18.61 -4.83
CA MET A 493 -3.60 18.79 -5.05
C MET A 493 -3.12 20.19 -4.65
N ASP A 494 -3.89 21.25 -4.92
CA ASP A 494 -3.56 22.61 -4.50
C ASP A 494 -3.50 22.73 -2.96
N TYR A 495 -4.45 22.10 -2.27
CA TYR A 495 -4.49 22.10 -0.81
C TYR A 495 -3.29 21.33 -0.21
N TRP A 496 -3.13 20.04 -0.57
CA TRP A 496 -2.12 19.20 0.05
C TRP A 496 -0.69 19.49 -0.44
N LEU A 497 -0.50 19.67 -1.76
CA LEU A 497 0.84 19.87 -2.33
C LEU A 497 1.24 21.35 -2.41
N GLY A 498 0.30 22.28 -2.19
CA GLY A 498 0.55 23.72 -2.16
C GLY A 498 0.41 24.29 -0.76
N GLU A 499 -0.82 24.50 -0.30
CA GLU A 499 -1.11 25.21 0.95
C GLU A 499 -0.51 24.53 2.19
N MET A 500 -0.69 23.21 2.31
CA MET A 500 -0.20 22.44 3.46
C MET A 500 1.33 22.35 3.48
N VAL A 501 1.99 22.26 2.31
CA VAL A 501 3.46 22.33 2.21
C VAL A 501 3.97 23.70 2.66
N ALA A 502 3.33 24.78 2.23
CA ALA A 502 3.70 26.14 2.64
C ALA A 502 3.49 26.35 4.14
N PHE A 503 2.41 25.79 4.68
CA PHE A 503 2.10 25.81 6.09
C PHE A 503 3.15 25.05 6.91
N ASP A 504 3.45 23.80 6.54
CA ASP A 504 4.48 22.96 7.19
C ASP A 504 5.82 23.70 7.27
N LYS A 505 6.27 24.28 6.16
CA LYS A 505 7.50 25.08 6.10
C LYS A 505 7.48 26.27 7.07
N LYS A 506 6.35 26.97 7.17
CA LYS A 506 6.17 28.11 8.08
C LYS A 506 6.29 27.66 9.54
N ILE A 507 5.72 26.50 9.89
CA ILE A 507 5.86 25.93 11.24
C ILE A 507 7.32 25.57 11.53
N SER A 508 8.02 24.92 10.59
CA SER A 508 9.46 24.64 10.74
C SER A 508 10.30 25.91 10.91
N GLU A 509 9.96 27.01 10.23
CA GLU A 509 10.60 28.31 10.44
C GLU A 509 10.31 28.92 11.82
N GLN A 510 9.09 28.76 12.33
CA GLN A 510 8.69 29.25 13.64
C GLN A 510 9.33 28.44 14.78
N LYS A 511 9.30 27.10 14.72
CA LYS A 511 9.94 26.24 15.72
C LYS A 511 11.46 26.47 15.80
N ARG A 512 12.11 26.83 14.70
CA ARG A 512 13.52 27.24 14.69
C ARG A 512 13.78 28.55 15.47
N LYS A 513 12.81 29.47 15.50
CA LYS A 513 12.91 30.73 16.26
C LYS A 513 12.48 30.57 17.72
N THR A 514 11.44 29.76 17.93
CA THR A 514 10.81 29.53 19.24
C THR A 514 10.56 28.02 19.39
N PRO A 515 11.47 27.27 20.05
CA PRO A 515 11.38 25.80 20.11
C PRO A 515 10.11 25.24 20.76
N ASP A 516 9.49 25.96 21.69
CA ASP A 516 8.27 25.54 22.41
C ASP A 516 6.95 25.98 21.73
N PHE A 517 7.02 26.46 20.50
CA PHE A 517 5.86 26.96 19.76
C PHE A 517 4.80 25.87 19.50
N LYS A 518 3.52 26.20 19.75
CA LYS A 518 2.38 25.30 19.53
C LYS A 518 1.36 25.87 18.55
N PHE A 519 0.78 25.01 17.71
CA PHE A 519 -0.23 25.37 16.70
C PHE A 519 -1.39 26.20 17.24
N SER A 520 -1.88 25.89 18.45
CA SER A 520 -2.97 26.63 19.10
C SER A 520 -2.72 28.14 19.15
N GLU A 521 -1.46 28.58 19.18
CA GLU A 521 -1.07 29.99 19.23
C GLU A 521 -1.30 30.74 17.90
N ILE A 522 -1.40 30.05 16.76
CA ILE A 522 -1.65 30.65 15.44
C ILE A 522 -3.11 31.07 15.28
N TYR A 523 -4.04 30.22 15.72
CA TYR A 523 -5.48 30.42 15.49
C TYR A 523 -6.20 31.07 16.68
N ILE A 524 -5.64 31.00 17.90
CA ILE A 524 -6.16 31.75 19.06
C ILE A 524 -5.81 33.24 18.96
N ASN A 525 -4.82 33.63 18.14
CA ASN A 525 -4.44 35.04 18.03
C ASN A 525 -4.00 35.48 16.61
N PRO A 526 -4.97 35.74 15.70
CA PRO A 526 -4.66 36.24 14.36
C PRO A 526 -4.00 37.64 14.33
N ASN A 527 -3.91 38.34 15.46
CA ASN A 527 -3.39 39.71 15.57
C ASN A 527 -1.90 39.81 15.97
N ILE A 528 -1.16 38.71 16.13
CA ILE A 528 0.26 38.80 16.54
C ILE A 528 1.16 39.31 15.40
N ALA A 529 0.69 39.32 14.14
CA ALA A 529 1.42 39.98 13.05
C ALA A 529 1.41 41.52 13.15
N ASP A 530 0.61 42.14 14.02
CA ASP A 530 0.39 43.60 14.02
C ASP A 530 0.42 44.25 15.43
N GLN A 531 0.89 43.54 16.46
CA GLN A 531 0.87 44.02 17.86
C GLN A 531 2.23 44.32 18.50
N SER A 532 3.32 44.41 17.73
CA SER A 532 4.59 44.91 18.30
C SER A 532 4.55 46.41 18.64
N SER A 533 3.52 47.16 18.21
CA SER A 533 3.37 48.59 18.46
C SER A 533 2.35 48.94 19.56
N SER A 534 1.28 48.16 19.75
CA SER A 534 0.20 48.50 20.70
C SER A 534 0.44 48.00 22.14
N LEU A 535 1.22 46.93 22.31
CA LEU A 535 1.57 46.41 23.65
C LEU A 535 2.53 47.35 24.39
N MET A 536 3.45 48.02 23.68
CA MET A 536 4.32 49.06 24.23
C MET A 536 3.52 50.26 24.75
N PHE A 537 2.49 50.71 24.01
CA PHE A 537 1.67 51.87 24.42
C PHE A 537 0.75 51.57 25.61
N SER A 538 0.18 50.36 25.68
CA SER A 538 -0.72 49.97 26.77
C SER A 538 0.00 49.73 28.09
N VAL A 539 1.22 49.19 28.06
CA VAL A 539 2.07 49.04 29.26
C VAL A 539 2.57 50.40 29.77
N ILE A 540 2.95 51.33 28.88
CA ILE A 540 3.35 52.69 29.26
C ILE A 540 2.16 53.48 29.85
N PHE A 541 0.94 53.29 29.32
CA PHE A 541 -0.27 53.94 29.84
C PHE A 541 -0.68 53.37 31.22
N ALA A 542 -0.59 52.06 31.43
CA ALA A 542 -0.89 51.44 32.72
C ALA A 542 0.09 51.86 33.82
N ILE A 543 1.38 51.98 33.49
CA ILE A 543 2.41 52.43 34.43
C ILE A 543 2.23 53.92 34.78
N SER A 544 1.85 54.76 33.81
CA SER A 544 1.61 56.19 34.06
C SER A 544 0.33 56.46 34.88
N VAL A 545 -0.73 55.68 34.69
CA VAL A 545 -1.95 55.75 35.52
C VAL A 545 -1.70 55.23 36.95
N ALA A 546 -0.91 54.17 37.12
CA ALA A 546 -0.53 53.66 38.45
C ALA A 546 0.37 54.65 39.22
N CYS A 547 1.31 55.32 38.54
CA CYS A 547 2.13 56.36 39.13
C CYS A 547 1.32 57.61 39.53
N LEU A 548 0.33 58.02 38.73
CA LEU A 548 -0.58 59.12 39.10
C LEU A 548 -1.47 58.75 40.30
N GLY A 549 -1.97 57.51 40.36
CA GLY A 549 -2.76 57.01 41.48
C GLY A 549 -1.97 56.94 42.79
N TYR A 550 -0.69 56.58 42.73
CA TYR A 550 0.19 56.54 43.90
C TYR A 550 0.54 57.94 44.43
N PHE A 551 0.71 58.93 43.54
CA PHE A 551 0.92 60.32 43.95
C PHE A 551 -0.33 60.96 44.55
N LEU A 552 -1.52 60.70 43.99
CA LEU A 552 -2.80 61.18 44.54
C LEU A 552 -3.19 60.51 45.85
N TYR A 553 -2.79 59.25 46.07
CA TYR A 553 -3.00 58.53 47.33
C TYR A 553 -2.16 59.11 48.48
N LYS A 554 -0.99 59.68 48.19
CA LYS A 554 -0.06 60.20 49.20
C LYS A 554 -0.41 61.61 49.72
N GLU A 555 -1.19 62.39 48.96
CA GLU A 555 -1.60 63.74 49.36
C GLU A 555 -2.96 63.83 50.08
N CYS A 556 -3.75 62.75 50.13
CA CYS A 556 -5.13 62.81 50.65
C CYS A 556 -5.39 61.94 51.91
N TYR A 557 -4.39 61.71 52.76
CA TYR A 557 -4.59 61.00 54.03
C TYR A 557 -4.05 61.79 55.24
N THR A 558 -4.79 62.80 55.65
CA THR A 558 -4.83 63.29 57.03
C THR A 558 -6.26 63.16 57.56
N GLY A 559 -6.48 62.30 58.57
CA GLY A 559 -7.66 62.36 59.43
C GLY A 559 -8.71 61.26 59.24
N ASP A 560 -8.79 60.40 60.26
CA ASP A 560 -9.92 59.65 60.84
C ASP A 560 -10.87 58.73 60.02
N GLN A 561 -11.05 57.55 60.64
CA GLN A 561 -11.88 56.38 60.32
C GLN A 561 -13.19 56.61 59.55
N LYS A 562 -13.44 55.78 58.51
CA LYS A 562 -14.76 55.17 58.21
C LYS A 562 -14.60 53.80 57.51
N ARG A 563 -15.39 52.81 57.95
CA ARG A 563 -15.52 51.46 57.33
C ARG A 563 -16.42 51.55 56.10
N VAL A 564 -16.04 50.91 54.99
CA VAL A 564 -16.85 50.77 53.78
C VAL A 564 -17.27 49.31 53.61
N TYR A 565 -18.57 49.06 53.51
CA TYR A 565 -19.15 47.75 53.15
C TYR A 565 -19.53 47.76 51.66
N LEU A 566 -19.16 46.70 50.93
CA LEU A 566 -19.59 46.44 49.56
C LEU A 566 -20.83 45.52 49.57
N ARG A 567 -21.93 45.99 48.99
CA ARG A 567 -23.14 45.21 48.69
C ARG A 567 -23.07 44.75 47.24
N ILE A 568 -23.14 43.44 47.02
CA ILE A 568 -23.26 42.83 45.68
C ILE A 568 -24.67 42.22 45.61
N ASP A 569 -25.56 42.85 44.83
CA ASP A 569 -26.84 42.27 44.42
C ASP A 569 -26.80 42.12 42.90
N GLY A 570 -26.94 40.88 42.44
CA GLY A 570 -26.99 40.51 41.02
C GLY A 570 -27.62 39.13 40.88
N ARG A 571 -28.95 39.09 41.03
CA ARG A 571 -29.82 37.95 40.75
C ARG A 571 -29.86 37.70 39.24
N ASP A 572 -29.68 36.46 38.82
CA ASP A 572 -30.65 35.71 38.01
C ASP A 572 -30.06 34.38 37.55
N TYR A 573 -30.50 33.32 38.24
CA TYR A 573 -30.39 31.92 37.83
C TYR A 573 -31.77 31.31 38.10
N ASN A 574 -32.43 30.80 37.07
CA ASN A 574 -33.49 29.80 37.22
C ASN A 574 -33.52 28.87 35.99
N THR A 575 -32.92 27.70 36.21
CA THR A 575 -33.46 26.36 35.91
C THR A 575 -34.59 26.23 34.89
N VAL A 576 -34.34 25.45 33.83
CA VAL A 576 -35.37 24.63 33.18
C VAL A 576 -34.87 23.18 33.14
N LYS A 577 -35.62 22.29 33.79
CA LYS A 577 -35.55 20.84 33.69
C LYS A 577 -36.96 20.33 33.41
N GLN A 578 -37.05 19.33 32.51
CA GLN A 578 -38.15 18.36 32.30
C GLN A 578 -39.47 18.90 31.69
N SER A 579 -40.29 18.16 30.93
CA SER A 579 -40.20 16.99 30.03
C SER A 579 -41.67 16.57 29.78
N GLU A 580 -42.15 16.47 28.54
CA GLU A 580 -43.36 15.72 28.11
C GLU A 580 -43.17 15.44 26.59
N MET A 581 -42.96 14.20 26.09
CA MET A 581 -43.92 13.12 25.76
C MET A 581 -45.10 13.60 24.87
N LEU A 582 -45.49 13.01 23.73
CA LEU A 582 -45.33 11.70 23.08
C LEU A 582 -45.78 11.81 21.60
N VAL A 583 -45.24 10.92 20.73
CA VAL A 583 -45.91 10.18 19.63
C VAL A 583 -46.61 10.97 18.50
N TYR A 584 -46.01 10.94 17.29
CA TYR A 584 -46.33 9.99 16.21
C TYR A 584 -45.11 9.77 15.32
#